data_AF-A0A1W0X9Q9-F1
#
_entry.id   AF-A0A1W0X9Q9-F1
#
_cell.length_a   1.000
_cell.length_b   1.000
_cell.length_c   1.000
_cell.angle_alpha   90.00
_cell.angle_beta   90.00
_cell.angle_gamma   90.00
#
_symmetry.space_group_name_H-M   'P 1'
#
loop_
_entity.id
_entity.type
_entity.pdbx_description
1 polymer ?
#
loop_
_entity_poly.entity_id
_entity_poly.type
_entity_poly.pdbx_seq_one_letter_code
_entity_poly.pdbx_strand_id
1 'polypeptide(L)'
;MGSSDWTLKAWIEWFKGEASYANQKLPEKSESQLVSESLLHELDLAVKEIEERNRIRDAEERKRTGNQKVDYSWLIDPIRLHKRPYEIMPGERMEIESLCWQILPAECSKVIMQFREYLAREPMVQEIPVLFRACLNQTLQSRPLQDPEPPASLMTKVKRSNKVIPFSQSMMNMRRNSQEMQIRMPIQFSTLDVRTLPV
;
A
#
# COMPACT_ATOMS: atom_id res chain seq x y z
N MET A 1 -33.69 8.28 20.00
CA MET A 1 -32.55 7.75 19.21
C MET A 1 -32.78 8.11 17.76
N GLY A 2 -31.81 8.75 17.09
CA GLY A 2 -31.87 9.08 15.65
C GLY A 2 -31.48 10.53 15.35
N SER A 3 -30.18 10.87 15.41
CA SER A 3 -29.69 12.22 15.05
C SER A 3 -28.32 12.20 14.36
N SER A 4 -28.01 11.14 13.61
CA SER A 4 -26.69 10.97 12.97
C SER A 4 -26.74 10.60 11.47
N ASP A 5 -27.92 10.48 10.87
CA ASP A 5 -28.04 10.14 9.44
C ASP A 5 -27.87 11.36 8.50
N TRP A 6 -28.17 12.57 8.97
CA TRP A 6 -28.18 13.75 8.10
C TRP A 6 -26.77 14.23 7.72
N THR A 7 -25.76 13.98 8.55
CA THR A 7 -24.36 14.31 8.27
C THR A 7 -23.72 13.32 7.31
N LEU A 8 -23.94 12.02 7.49
CA LEU A 8 -23.39 10.98 6.61
C LEU A 8 -23.95 11.07 5.19
N LYS A 9 -25.26 11.33 5.06
CA LYS A 9 -25.88 11.53 3.75
C LYS A 9 -25.43 12.83 3.08
N ALA A 10 -25.31 13.92 3.82
CA ALA A 10 -24.75 15.17 3.27
C ALA A 10 -23.28 14.97 2.81
N TRP A 11 -22.50 14.18 3.54
CA TRP A 11 -21.12 13.86 3.21
C TRP A 11 -21.01 12.95 1.97
N ILE A 12 -21.87 11.93 1.87
CA ILE A 12 -21.95 11.05 0.68
C ILE A 12 -22.46 11.81 -0.55
N GLU A 13 -23.44 12.70 -0.39
CA GLU A 13 -23.97 13.50 -1.50
C GLU A 13 -22.96 14.57 -1.96
N TRP A 14 -22.13 15.10 -1.06
CA TRP A 14 -20.99 15.95 -1.42
C TRP A 14 -19.95 15.16 -2.27
N PHE A 15 -19.60 13.93 -1.87
CA PHE A 15 -18.75 13.03 -2.67
C PHE A 15 -19.39 12.60 -4.01
N LYS A 16 -20.71 12.47 -4.09
CA LYS A 16 -21.42 12.22 -5.36
C LYS A 16 -21.49 13.47 -6.24
N GLY A 17 -21.49 14.66 -5.65
CA GLY A 17 -21.36 15.93 -6.38
C GLY A 17 -20.01 16.05 -7.11
N GLU A 18 -18.96 15.45 -6.56
CA GLU A 18 -17.65 15.31 -7.23
C GLU A 18 -17.67 14.34 -8.41
N ALA A 19 -18.63 13.39 -8.46
CA ALA A 19 -18.82 12.52 -9.63
C ALA A 19 -19.35 13.27 -10.87
N SER A 20 -19.83 14.52 -10.72
CA SER A 20 -20.10 15.40 -11.87
C SER A 20 -18.81 15.89 -12.57
N TYR A 21 -17.63 15.68 -11.97
CA TYR A 21 -16.32 15.86 -12.60
C TYR A 21 -15.78 14.56 -13.21
N ALA A 22 -16.49 13.42 -13.12
CA ALA A 22 -16.03 12.13 -13.65
C ALA A 22 -15.88 12.08 -15.18
N ASN A 23 -16.34 13.12 -15.89
CA ASN A 23 -16.12 13.30 -17.33
C ASN A 23 -14.93 14.23 -17.66
N GLN A 24 -14.28 14.81 -16.65
CA GLN A 24 -12.97 15.41 -16.83
C GLN A 24 -11.95 14.28 -16.72
N LYS A 25 -11.33 13.93 -17.85
CA LYS A 25 -10.24 12.95 -17.88
C LYS A 25 -9.12 13.52 -16.99
N LEU A 26 -9.06 13.06 -15.74
CA LEU A 26 -7.98 13.38 -14.82
C LEU A 26 -6.66 13.10 -15.55
N PRO A 27 -5.65 13.98 -15.46
CA PRO A 27 -4.36 13.74 -16.07
C PRO A 27 -3.86 12.38 -15.60
N GLU A 28 -3.47 11.54 -16.55
CA GLU A 28 -3.02 10.18 -16.30
C GLU A 28 -1.71 10.24 -15.51
N LYS A 29 -1.81 10.11 -14.19
CA LYS A 29 -0.66 10.11 -13.29
C LYS A 29 0.07 8.78 -13.43
N SER A 30 1.40 8.85 -13.52
CA SER A 30 2.23 7.65 -13.51
C SER A 30 2.09 6.89 -12.18
N GLU A 31 2.29 5.58 -12.20
CA GLU A 31 2.20 4.75 -10.99
C GLU A 31 3.20 5.22 -9.91
N SER A 32 4.40 5.63 -10.31
CA SER A 32 5.42 6.18 -9.40
C SER A 32 4.98 7.51 -8.78
N GLN A 33 4.31 8.38 -9.55
CA GLN A 33 3.74 9.60 -9.02
C GLN A 33 2.68 9.30 -7.95
N LEU A 34 1.77 8.36 -8.21
CA LEU A 34 0.73 7.97 -7.24
C LEU A 34 1.33 7.39 -5.95
N VAL A 35 2.37 6.55 -6.08
CA VAL A 35 3.11 6.03 -4.92
C VAL A 35 3.76 7.16 -4.14
N SER A 36 4.42 8.09 -4.82
CA SER A 36 5.07 9.23 -4.17
C SER A 36 4.09 10.14 -3.43
N GLU A 37 2.96 10.49 -4.05
CA GLU A 37 1.91 11.30 -3.45
C GLU A 37 1.32 10.59 -2.23
N SER A 38 1.05 9.28 -2.32
CA SER A 38 0.50 8.50 -1.21
C SER A 38 1.46 8.42 -0.03
N LEU A 39 2.75 8.17 -0.29
CA LEU A 39 3.79 8.06 0.74
C LEU A 39 4.03 9.40 1.44
N LEU A 40 4.13 10.49 0.67
CA LEU A 40 4.26 11.84 1.24
C LEU A 40 3.02 12.25 2.02
N HIS A 41 1.83 11.82 1.59
CA HIS A 41 0.59 12.06 2.33
C HIS A 41 0.58 11.33 3.68
N GLU A 42 0.99 10.06 3.74
CA GLU A 42 1.13 9.32 5.01
C GLU A 42 2.14 10.00 5.96
N LEU A 43 3.24 10.54 5.43
CA LEU A 43 4.20 11.32 6.22
C LEU A 43 3.57 12.60 6.80
N ASP A 44 2.89 13.39 5.96
CA ASP A 44 2.24 14.63 6.39
C ASP A 44 1.11 14.35 7.41
N LEU A 45 0.38 13.23 7.26
CA LEU A 45 -0.63 12.78 8.22
C LEU A 45 0.01 12.41 9.56
N ALA A 46 1.09 11.62 9.55
CA ALA A 46 1.77 11.20 10.76
C ALA A 46 2.31 12.39 11.58
N VAL A 47 2.89 13.40 10.90
CA VAL A 47 3.32 14.65 11.55
C VAL A 47 2.15 15.33 12.24
N LYS A 48 1.05 15.57 11.50
CA LYS A 48 -0.13 16.26 12.05
C LYS A 48 -0.76 15.50 13.21
N GLU A 49 -0.86 14.18 13.12
CA GLU A 49 -1.46 13.34 14.16
C GLU A 49 -0.63 13.35 15.45
N ILE A 50 0.70 13.25 15.34
CA ILE A 50 1.58 13.32 16.53
C ILE A 50 1.56 14.73 17.14
N GLU A 51 1.53 15.77 16.32
CA GLU A 51 1.38 17.14 16.83
C GLU A 51 0.07 17.34 17.58
N GLU A 52 -1.04 16.87 17.02
CA GLU A 52 -2.35 16.98 17.66
C GLU A 52 -2.41 16.18 18.96
N ARG A 53 -1.89 14.96 18.97
CA ARG A 53 -1.76 14.13 20.17
C ARG A 53 -0.96 14.85 21.26
N ASN A 54 0.15 15.50 20.90
CA ASN A 54 0.95 16.30 21.84
C ASN A 54 0.16 17.49 22.38
N ARG A 55 -0.59 18.21 21.54
CA ARG A 55 -1.43 19.34 21.97
C ARG A 55 -2.53 18.91 22.95
N ILE A 56 -3.18 17.78 22.67
CA ILE A 56 -4.20 17.19 23.54
C ILE A 56 -3.57 16.82 24.89
N ARG A 57 -2.42 16.13 24.87
CA ARG A 57 -1.69 15.74 26.09
C ARG A 57 -1.30 16.95 26.94
N ASP A 58 -0.73 17.99 26.33
CA ASP A 58 -0.36 19.23 27.03
C ASP A 58 -1.60 19.93 27.61
N ALA A 59 -2.74 19.89 26.91
CA ALA A 59 -4.00 20.45 27.40
C ALA A 59 -4.59 19.66 28.58
N GLU A 60 -4.50 18.33 28.56
CA GLU A 60 -4.89 17.48 29.68
C GLU A 60 -4.01 17.69 30.90
N GLU A 61 -2.69 17.78 30.71
CA GLU A 61 -1.74 18.04 31.79
C GLU A 61 -2.01 19.38 32.48
N ARG A 62 -2.32 20.43 31.71
CA ARG A 62 -2.75 21.74 32.24
C ARG A 62 -4.01 21.63 33.09
N LYS A 63 -4.99 20.83 32.66
CA LYS A 63 -6.22 20.57 33.44
C LYS A 63 -5.91 19.82 34.74
N ARG A 64 -5.06 18.79 34.69
CA ARG A 64 -4.70 17.94 35.84
C ARG A 64 -3.88 18.68 36.89
N THR A 65 -2.99 19.57 36.48
CA THR A 65 -2.09 20.33 37.39
C THR A 65 -2.84 21.40 38.20
N GLY A 66 -4.16 21.54 38.03
CA GLY A 66 -4.97 22.42 38.88
C GLY A 66 -4.66 23.90 38.68
N ASN A 67 -4.09 24.27 37.53
CA ASN A 67 -3.96 25.66 37.10
C ASN A 67 -5.35 26.20 36.69
N GLN A 68 -6.28 26.25 37.65
CA GLN A 68 -7.54 27.00 37.60
C GLN A 68 -7.29 28.49 37.87
N LYS A 69 -6.04 28.94 37.71
CA LYS A 69 -5.68 30.36 37.65
C LYS A 69 -5.64 30.71 36.17
N VAL A 70 -6.13 31.90 35.82
CA VAL A 70 -6.06 32.46 34.46
C VAL A 70 -4.66 32.20 33.90
N ASP A 71 -4.60 31.43 32.81
CA ASP A 71 -3.34 30.96 32.26
C ASP A 71 -2.67 32.10 31.52
N TYR A 72 -1.79 32.83 32.21
CA TYR A 72 -0.97 33.90 31.64
C TYR A 72 0.21 33.35 30.83
N SER A 73 0.20 32.08 30.44
CA SER A 73 1.21 31.50 29.55
C SER A 73 1.41 32.32 28.26
N TRP A 74 0.37 33.00 27.77
CA TRP A 74 0.46 33.94 26.64
C TRP A 74 1.26 35.22 26.94
N LEU A 75 1.37 35.63 28.21
CA LEU A 75 2.22 36.74 28.68
C LEU A 75 3.64 36.30 29.01
N ILE A 76 3.81 35.06 29.48
CA ILE A 76 5.09 34.54 29.98
C ILE A 76 5.95 34.01 28.82
N ASP A 77 5.32 33.41 27.81
CA ASP A 77 6.02 32.77 26.70
C ASP A 77 5.30 33.09 25.38
N PRO A 78 5.59 34.23 24.73
CA PRO A 78 5.06 34.53 23.40
C PRO A 78 5.46 33.43 22.39
N ILE A 79 6.52 32.67 22.66
CA ILE A 79 6.99 31.54 21.85
C ILE A 79 6.07 30.31 21.98
N ARG A 80 5.43 30.07 23.15
CA ARG A 80 4.53 28.90 23.32
C ARG A 80 3.18 29.09 22.65
N LEU A 81 2.65 30.31 22.66
CA LEU A 81 1.39 30.63 22.00
C LEU A 81 1.52 30.59 20.47
N HIS A 82 2.69 30.95 19.95
CA HIS A 82 3.03 30.91 18.53
C HIS A 82 3.88 29.69 18.17
N LYS A 83 3.69 28.54 18.85
CA LYS A 83 4.31 27.28 18.42
C LYS A 83 3.85 26.99 16.99
N ARG A 84 4.68 27.40 16.03
CA ARG A 84 4.49 27.12 14.61
C ARG A 84 4.36 25.60 14.49
N PRO A 85 3.38 25.10 13.72
CA PRO A 85 3.34 23.69 13.40
C PRO A 85 4.71 23.29 12.84
N TYR A 86 5.19 22.14 13.28
CA TYR A 86 6.42 21.55 12.80
C TYR A 86 6.33 21.45 11.28
N GLU A 87 7.34 22.01 10.63
CA GLU A 87 7.46 22.00 9.18
C GLU A 87 8.76 21.30 8.83
N ILE A 88 8.64 20.28 7.98
CA ILE A 88 9.80 19.53 7.49
C ILE A 88 10.64 20.49 6.64
N MET A 89 11.95 20.49 6.87
CA MET A 89 12.88 21.33 6.12
C MET A 89 12.75 21.04 4.61
N PRO A 90 12.69 22.06 3.73
CA PRO A 90 12.48 21.83 2.30
C PRO A 90 13.50 20.87 1.67
N GLY A 91 14.77 20.95 2.08
CA GLY A 91 15.82 20.05 1.61
C GLY A 91 15.59 18.59 2.02
N GLU A 92 15.13 18.36 3.25
CA GLU A 92 14.78 17.02 3.74
C GLU A 92 13.55 16.47 3.02
N ARG A 93 12.53 17.32 2.79
CA ARG A 93 11.34 16.95 2.03
C ARG A 93 11.69 16.52 0.60
N MET A 94 12.58 17.27 -0.07
CA MET A 94 13.05 16.94 -1.41
C MET A 94 13.81 15.60 -1.45
N GLU A 95 14.67 15.34 -0.46
CA GLU A 95 15.39 14.06 -0.36
C GLU A 95 14.41 12.90 -0.21
N ILE A 96 13.44 13.02 0.70
CA ILE A 96 12.40 12.00 0.93
C ILE A 96 11.57 11.78 -0.34
N GLU A 97 11.16 12.84 -1.02
CA GLU A 97 10.42 12.75 -2.27
C GLU A 97 11.19 11.96 -3.32
N SER A 98 12.50 12.23 -3.48
CA SER A 98 13.35 11.51 -4.43
C SER A 98 13.45 10.00 -4.15
N LEU A 99 13.36 9.60 -2.88
CA LEU A 99 13.32 8.19 -2.48
C LEU A 99 11.95 7.58 -2.77
N CYS A 100 10.87 8.32 -2.52
CA CYS A 100 9.51 7.86 -2.81
C CYS A 100 9.30 7.53 -4.30
N TRP A 101 9.90 8.32 -5.20
CA TRP A 101 9.86 8.05 -6.65
C TRP A 101 10.53 6.72 -7.06
N GLN A 102 11.45 6.21 -6.25
CA GLN A 102 12.14 4.96 -6.52
C GLN A 102 11.37 3.73 -6.02
N ILE A 103 10.34 3.89 -5.19
CA ILE A 103 9.56 2.80 -4.60
C ILE A 103 8.58 2.24 -5.64
N LEU A 104 8.51 0.90 -5.73
CA LEU A 104 7.56 0.22 -6.61
C LEU A 104 6.18 0.15 -5.96
N PRO A 105 5.08 0.15 -6.74
CA PRO A 105 3.72 0.02 -6.18
C PRO A 105 3.53 -1.20 -5.28
N ALA A 106 4.19 -2.33 -5.58
CA ALA A 106 4.14 -3.56 -4.78
C ALA A 106 4.80 -3.42 -3.40
N GLU A 107 5.74 -2.47 -3.24
CA GLU A 107 6.51 -2.27 -2.01
C GLU A 107 5.92 -1.17 -1.11
N CYS A 108 5.05 -0.31 -1.65
CA CYS A 108 4.44 0.81 -0.94
C CYS A 108 3.79 0.37 0.38
N SER A 109 3.02 -0.72 0.35
CA SER A 109 2.37 -1.27 1.55
C SER A 109 3.38 -1.67 2.64
N LYS A 110 4.52 -2.26 2.25
CA LYS A 110 5.58 -2.66 3.18
C LYS A 110 6.16 -1.43 3.89
N VAL A 111 6.44 -0.35 3.15
CA VAL A 111 6.94 0.91 3.73
C VAL A 111 5.94 1.47 4.75
N ILE A 112 4.65 1.54 4.40
CA ILE A 112 3.60 2.07 5.28
C ILE A 112 3.49 1.24 6.55
N MET A 113 3.51 -0.10 6.44
CA MET A 113 3.44 -0.99 7.61
C MET A 113 4.64 -0.81 8.54
N GLN A 114 5.85 -0.77 8.00
CA GLN A 114 7.07 -0.54 8.80
C GLN A 114 7.04 0.83 9.48
N PHE A 115 6.65 1.86 8.74
CA PHE A 115 6.53 3.21 9.29
C PHE A 115 5.54 3.28 10.45
N ARG A 116 4.37 2.65 10.31
CA ARG A 116 3.36 2.59 11.39
C ARG A 116 3.86 1.85 12.63
N GLU A 117 4.69 0.82 12.46
CA GLU A 117 5.35 0.16 13.59
C GLU A 117 6.28 1.11 14.34
N TYR A 118 7.02 1.98 13.64
CA TYR A 118 7.82 3.02 14.29
C TYR A 118 6.95 4.08 14.96
N LEU A 119 5.84 4.50 14.34
CA LEU A 119 4.90 5.45 14.95
C LEU A 119 4.27 4.92 16.24
N ALA A 120 4.02 3.61 16.33
CA ALA A 120 3.49 2.97 17.53
C ALA A 120 4.42 3.10 18.75
N ARG A 121 5.71 3.42 18.56
CA ARG A 121 6.68 3.68 19.63
C ARG A 121 6.63 5.13 20.15
N GLU A 122 5.63 5.91 19.70
CA GLU A 122 5.41 7.30 20.06
C GLU A 122 6.64 8.22 19.89
N PRO A 123 7.25 8.29 18.69
CA PRO A 123 8.40 9.14 18.45
C PRO A 123 8.07 10.63 18.58
N MET A 124 9.11 11.46 18.73
CA MET A 124 8.98 12.91 18.67
C MET A 124 8.69 13.36 17.24
N VAL A 125 8.03 14.52 17.10
CA VAL A 125 7.63 15.07 15.79
C VAL A 125 8.84 15.26 14.85
N GLN A 126 9.99 15.63 15.41
CA GLN A 126 11.23 15.85 14.66
C GLN A 126 11.88 14.55 14.16
N GLU A 127 11.54 13.41 14.75
CA GLU A 127 12.12 12.10 14.37
C GLU A 127 11.36 11.46 13.21
N ILE A 128 10.12 11.90 12.94
CA ILE A 128 9.23 11.31 11.94
C ILE A 128 9.87 11.29 10.54
N PRO A 129 10.44 12.40 10.02
CA PRO A 129 11.03 12.38 8.67
C PRO A 129 12.25 11.46 8.58
N VAL A 130 13.05 11.39 9.65
CA VAL A 130 14.24 10.54 9.74
C VAL A 130 13.84 9.06 9.74
N LEU A 131 12.82 8.68 10.52
CA LEU A 131 12.27 7.33 10.56
C LEU A 131 11.67 6.92 9.21
N PHE A 132 10.95 7.84 8.57
CA PHE A 132 10.36 7.59 7.25
C PHE A 132 11.44 7.35 6.19
N ARG A 133 12.49 8.19 6.16
CA ARG A 133 13.65 8.00 5.30
C ARG A 133 14.35 6.66 5.54
N ALA A 134 14.47 6.23 6.80
CA ALA A 134 15.03 4.93 7.14
C ALA A 134 14.19 3.77 6.57
N CYS A 135 12.85 3.84 6.66
CA CYS A 135 11.94 2.83 6.10
C CYS A 135 12.08 2.72 4.57
N LEU A 136 12.16 3.87 3.89
CA LEU A 136 12.36 3.93 2.43
C LEU A 136 13.69 3.29 2.04
N ASN A 137 14.78 3.69 2.68
CA ASN A 137 16.10 3.13 2.41
C ASN A 137 16.18 1.63 2.70
N GLN A 138 15.60 1.18 3.82
CA GLN A 138 15.56 -0.24 4.15
C GLN A 138 14.83 -1.05 3.08
N THR A 139 13.73 -0.51 2.54
CA THR A 139 12.97 -1.16 1.47
C THR A 139 13.78 -1.22 0.18
N LEU A 140 14.43 -0.12 -0.21
CA LEU A 140 15.29 -0.06 -1.39
C LEU A 140 16.51 -1.00 -1.28
N GLN A 141 17.13 -1.08 -0.10
CA GLN A 141 18.27 -1.97 0.17
C GLN A 141 17.88 -3.45 0.27
N SER A 142 16.62 -3.75 0.65
CA SER A 142 16.12 -5.12 0.72
C SER A 142 15.82 -5.72 -0.65
N ARG A 143 15.92 -4.93 -1.73
CA ARG A 143 15.76 -5.46 -3.08
C ARG A 143 16.89 -6.46 -3.34
N PRO A 144 16.58 -7.72 -3.71
CA PRO A 144 17.63 -8.61 -4.17
C PRO A 144 18.33 -7.91 -5.34
N LEU A 145 19.67 -7.93 -5.34
CA LEU A 145 20.46 -7.60 -6.52
C LEU A 145 19.89 -8.45 -7.65
N GLN A 146 19.12 -7.82 -8.53
CA GLN A 146 18.62 -8.48 -9.71
C GLN A 146 19.88 -8.75 -10.54
N ASP A 147 20.36 -10.00 -10.51
CA ASP A 147 21.17 -10.53 -11.60
C ASP A 147 20.49 -10.07 -12.91
N PRO A 148 21.25 -9.69 -13.95
CA PRO A 148 20.68 -9.24 -15.21
C PRO A 148 19.87 -10.38 -15.85
N GLU A 149 18.60 -10.50 -15.45
CA GLU A 149 17.66 -11.44 -16.01
C GLU A 149 17.44 -11.03 -17.48
N PRO A 150 17.74 -11.90 -18.46
CA PRO A 150 17.40 -11.65 -19.84
C PRO A 150 15.88 -11.47 -19.96
N PRO A 151 15.38 -10.77 -21.01
CA PRO A 151 13.99 -10.33 -21.08
C PRO A 151 13.02 -11.52 -21.09
N ALA A 152 12.57 -11.94 -19.91
CA ALA A 152 11.50 -12.91 -19.70
C ALA A 152 10.14 -12.23 -19.92
N SER A 153 9.98 -11.57 -21.07
CA SER A 153 8.69 -11.18 -21.63
C SER A 153 7.97 -12.41 -22.20
N LEU A 154 7.88 -13.51 -21.45
CA LEU A 154 7.11 -14.70 -21.84
C LEU A 154 6.54 -15.44 -20.62
N MET A 155 6.06 -14.71 -19.61
CA MET A 155 4.99 -15.27 -18.79
C MET A 155 3.69 -15.05 -19.54
N THR A 156 3.25 -16.10 -20.25
CA THR A 156 1.95 -16.20 -20.90
C THR A 156 0.87 -15.71 -19.95
N LYS A 157 0.37 -14.50 -20.18
CA LYS A 157 -0.79 -13.94 -19.51
C LYS A 157 -2.00 -14.73 -20.01
N VAL A 158 -2.25 -15.90 -19.42
CA VAL A 158 -3.49 -16.63 -19.61
C VAL A 158 -4.59 -15.75 -19.04
N LYS A 159 -5.26 -15.03 -19.94
CA LYS A 159 -6.50 -14.31 -19.64
C LYS A 159 -7.50 -15.34 -19.11
N ARG A 160 -7.66 -15.41 -17.79
CA ARG A 160 -8.80 -16.12 -17.18
C ARG A 160 -10.05 -15.34 -17.58
N SER A 161 -10.70 -15.81 -18.64
CA SER A 161 -12.04 -15.38 -19.03
C SER A 161 -12.99 -15.80 -17.91
N ASN A 162 -13.59 -14.84 -17.20
CA ASN A 162 -14.67 -15.07 -16.22
C ASN A 162 -15.99 -15.47 -16.89
N LYS A 163 -15.95 -16.43 -17.83
CA LYS A 163 -17.15 -17.11 -18.29
C LYS A 163 -17.47 -18.17 -17.26
N VAL A 164 -18.54 -17.97 -16.50
CA VAL A 164 -19.09 -19.00 -15.61
C VAL A 164 -19.55 -20.15 -16.50
N ILE A 165 -18.76 -21.22 -16.54
CA ILE A 165 -19.13 -22.44 -17.24
C ILE A 165 -20.06 -23.22 -16.29
N PRO A 166 -21.27 -23.62 -16.72
CA PRO A 166 -22.17 -24.38 -15.86
C PRO A 166 -21.52 -25.69 -15.41
N PHE A 167 -21.78 -26.10 -14.17
CA PHE A 167 -21.15 -27.25 -13.52
C PHE A 167 -21.22 -28.54 -14.37
N SER A 168 -22.33 -28.76 -15.07
CA SER A 168 -22.53 -29.89 -16.00
C SER A 168 -21.48 -29.93 -17.12
N GLN A 169 -21.10 -28.76 -17.63
CA GLN A 169 -20.18 -28.63 -18.75
C GLN A 169 -18.72 -28.73 -18.28
N SER A 170 -18.42 -28.33 -17.03
CA SER A 170 -17.15 -28.63 -16.35
C SER A 170 -16.95 -30.14 -16.16
N MET A 171 -17.99 -30.87 -15.75
CA MET A 171 -17.95 -32.32 -15.57
C MET A 171 -17.73 -33.06 -16.90
N MET A 172 -18.35 -32.60 -17.99
CA MET A 172 -18.12 -33.16 -19.33
C MET A 172 -16.68 -32.93 -19.81
N ASN A 173 -16.10 -31.77 -19.53
CA ASN A 173 -14.71 -31.47 -19.88
C ASN A 173 -13.72 -32.32 -19.07
N MET A 174 -13.99 -32.54 -17.78
CA MET A 174 -13.16 -33.40 -16.92
C MET A 174 -13.21 -34.87 -17.36
N ARG A 175 -14.40 -35.36 -17.76
CA ARG A 175 -14.56 -36.72 -18.28
C ARG A 175 -13.89 -36.90 -19.64
N ARG A 176 -13.91 -35.89 -20.52
CA ARG A 176 -13.19 -35.91 -21.81
C ARG A 176 -11.67 -35.95 -21.62
N ASN A 177 -11.11 -35.11 -20.74
CA ASN A 177 -9.67 -35.16 -20.44
C ASN A 177 -9.24 -36.50 -19.83
N SER A 178 -10.08 -37.11 -19.00
CA SER A 178 -9.80 -38.42 -18.41
C SER A 178 -9.79 -39.55 -19.45
N GLN A 179 -10.57 -39.44 -20.54
CA GLN A 179 -10.56 -40.42 -21.63
C GLN A 179 -9.36 -40.21 -22.58
N GLU A 180 -8.96 -38.98 -22.85
CA GLU A 180 -7.75 -38.71 -23.64
C GLU A 180 -6.47 -39.24 -22.99
N MET A 181 -6.38 -39.21 -21.65
CA MET A 181 -5.26 -39.82 -20.93
C MET A 181 -5.22 -41.35 -21.03
N GLN A 182 -6.37 -42.01 -21.17
CA GLN A 182 -6.43 -43.47 -21.34
C GLN A 182 -6.03 -43.92 -22.76
N ILE A 183 -6.26 -43.09 -23.78
CA ILE A 183 -5.93 -43.42 -25.18
C ILE A 183 -4.43 -43.24 -25.49
N ARG A 184 -3.69 -42.47 -24.67
CA ARG A 184 -2.26 -42.21 -24.84
C ARG A 184 -1.30 -43.16 -24.12
N MET A 185 -1.78 -44.28 -23.59
CA MET A 185 -0.90 -45.35 -23.11
C MET A 185 -0.46 -46.20 -24.32
N PRO A 186 0.82 -46.18 -24.75
CA PRO A 186 1.26 -47.11 -25.77
C PRO A 186 1.22 -48.52 -25.18
N ILE A 187 0.30 -49.35 -25.66
CA ILE A 187 0.35 -50.79 -25.42
C ILE A 187 1.59 -51.29 -26.17
N GLN A 188 2.68 -51.47 -25.45
CA GLN A 188 3.84 -52.19 -25.96
C GLN A 188 3.43 -53.66 -26.06
N PHE A 189 2.93 -54.08 -27.23
CA PHE A 189 2.86 -55.50 -27.56
C PHE A 189 4.30 -55.98 -27.76
N SER A 190 4.84 -56.70 -26.79
CA SER A 190 6.09 -57.44 -26.95
C SER A 190 5.85 -58.53 -28.01
N THR A 191 6.18 -58.23 -29.25
CA THR A 191 6.26 -59.23 -30.32
C THR A 191 7.47 -60.09 -30.01
N LEU A 192 7.24 -61.30 -29.48
CA LEU A 192 8.26 -62.34 -29.46
C LEU A 192 8.51 -62.74 -30.92
N ASP A 193 9.66 -62.32 -31.44
CA ASP A 193 10.09 -62.59 -32.80
C ASP A 193 10.45 -64.07 -32.94
N VAL A 194 9.69 -64.77 -33.77
CA VAL A 194 10.00 -66.13 -34.22
C VAL A 194 11.01 -65.99 -35.34
N ARG A 195 12.31 -66.17 -35.04
CA ARG A 195 13.35 -66.70 -35.96
C ARG A 195 14.75 -66.55 -35.35
N THR A 196 15.32 -67.67 -34.94
CA THR A 196 16.77 -67.91 -35.03
C THR A 196 17.01 -69.44 -34.98
N LEU A 197 16.93 -70.08 -36.15
CA LEU A 197 17.72 -71.28 -36.46
C LEU A 197 19.11 -70.77 -36.92
N PRO A 198 20.22 -71.49 -36.68
CA PRO A 198 20.53 -72.60 -37.60
C PRO A 198 21.41 -73.76 -37.05
N VAL A 199 21.38 -74.82 -37.88
CA VAL A 199 22.23 -76.03 -38.06
C VAL A 199 22.25 -77.11 -36.97
#